data_AF-A0A3B9D3F4-F1
#
_entry.id   AF-A0A3B9D3F4-F1
#
_cell.length_a   1.000
_cell.length_b   1.000
_cell.length_c   1.000
_cell.angle_alpha   90.00
_cell.angle_beta   90.00
_cell.angle_gamma   90.00
#
_symmetry.space_group_name_H-M   'P 1'
#
loop_
_entity.id
_entity.type
_entity.pdbx_description
1 polymer ?
#
loop_
_entity_poly.entity_id
_entity_poly.type
_entity_poly.pdbx_seq_one_letter_code
_entity_poly.pdbx_strand_id
1 'polypeptide(L)'
;MKLALPALVLLLLVCSAPSASAQCGPACGVGQLAWLTPQGHRGADFTAACRAHDQCYSAGIFSRRDCDHAMLEDLNRACRYSDNPRACMRRARFMHLHVRIWGGLFYGR
;
A
#
# COMPACT_ATOMS: atom_id res chain seq x y z
N MET A 1 38.31 20.23 -20.86
CA MET A 1 38.39 18.87 -21.42
C MET A 1 39.08 18.01 -20.38
N LYS A 2 38.62 16.88 -19.85
CA LYS A 2 37.46 15.99 -20.05
C LYS A 2 37.30 15.22 -18.71
N LEU A 3 36.07 14.85 -18.40
CA LEU A 3 35.66 14.05 -17.24
C LEU A 3 36.36 12.69 -17.15
N ALA A 4 36.47 12.16 -15.93
CA ALA A 4 36.13 10.75 -15.65
C ALA A 4 35.87 10.57 -14.14
N LEU A 5 34.61 10.72 -13.73
CA LEU A 5 34.09 10.24 -12.44
C LEU A 5 33.83 8.72 -12.52
N PRO A 6 33.89 8.01 -11.39
CA PRO A 6 34.29 6.62 -11.29
C PRO A 6 33.21 5.63 -11.76
N ALA A 7 33.66 4.44 -12.15
CA ALA A 7 32.84 3.25 -12.38
C ALA A 7 32.20 2.78 -11.07
N LEU A 8 31.18 3.51 -10.60
CA LEU A 8 30.20 3.03 -9.66
C LEU A 8 29.32 2.05 -10.44
N VAL A 9 29.62 0.77 -10.33
CA VAL A 9 28.73 -0.31 -10.75
C VAL A 9 27.50 -0.24 -9.85
N LEU A 10 26.59 0.66 -10.22
CA LEU A 10 25.26 0.78 -9.68
C LEU A 10 24.53 -0.48 -10.16
N LEU A 11 24.40 -1.45 -9.25
CA LEU A 11 23.64 -2.67 -9.42
C LEU A 11 22.19 -2.27 -9.71
N LEU A 12 21.87 -2.11 -11.00
CA LEU A 12 20.52 -1.88 -11.48
C LEU A 12 19.73 -3.17 -11.24
N LEU A 13 19.06 -3.26 -10.09
CA LEU A 13 17.92 -4.17 -9.92
C LEU A 13 16.79 -3.64 -10.82
N VAL A 14 16.81 -4.04 -12.08
CA VAL A 14 15.75 -3.76 -13.05
C VAL A 14 14.60 -4.73 -12.77
N CYS A 15 13.58 -4.26 -12.04
CA CYS A 15 12.29 -4.94 -11.97
C CYS A 15 11.65 -4.91 -13.37
N SER A 16 11.62 -6.07 -14.02
CA SER A 16 10.97 -6.25 -15.32
C SER A 16 9.50 -6.60 -15.10
N ALA A 17 8.56 -5.68 -15.34
CA ALA A 17 7.15 -6.02 -15.51
C ALA A 17 6.46 -5.05 -16.47
N PRO A 18 5.74 -5.53 -17.50
CA PRO A 18 4.95 -4.67 -18.37
C PRO A 18 3.61 -4.31 -17.70
N SER A 19 3.20 -3.05 -17.91
CA SER A 19 1.86 -2.47 -17.66
C SER A 19 1.63 -1.70 -16.33
N ALA A 20 1.67 -0.36 -16.49
CA ALA A 20 1.07 0.75 -15.74
C ALA A 20 1.29 0.95 -14.21
N SER A 21 1.67 -0.03 -13.38
CA SER A 21 1.93 0.28 -11.95
C SER A 21 2.73 -0.77 -11.18
N ALA A 22 3.87 -1.23 -11.72
CA ALA A 22 4.81 -2.01 -10.93
C ALA A 22 5.61 -1.09 -9.99
N GLN A 23 4.97 -0.62 -8.91
CA GLN A 23 5.68 0.07 -7.84
C GLN A 23 6.65 -0.93 -7.18
N CYS A 24 7.95 -0.65 -7.26
CA CYS A 24 8.98 -1.42 -6.57
C CYS A 24 9.00 -1.00 -5.10
N GLY A 25 8.09 -1.57 -4.32
CA GLY A 25 7.93 -1.25 -2.91
C GLY A 25 6.78 -2.01 -2.27
N PRO A 26 6.69 -1.98 -0.93
CA PRO A 26 5.51 -2.47 -0.22
C PRO A 26 4.25 -1.80 -0.77
N ALA A 27 3.21 -2.59 -1.08
CA ALA A 27 1.93 -2.06 -1.54
C ALA A 27 1.18 -1.33 -0.43
N CYS A 28 1.29 -1.81 0.80
CA CYS A 28 0.77 -1.13 1.97
C CYS A 28 1.88 -0.33 2.67
N GLY A 29 1.78 1.00 2.74
CA GLY A 29 2.63 1.84 3.61
C GLY A 29 4.16 1.76 3.36
N VAL A 30 4.86 2.86 3.60
CA VAL A 30 6.32 2.93 3.46
C VAL A 30 6.93 3.61 4.69
N GLY A 31 8.21 3.32 4.96
CA GLY A 31 8.99 4.01 6.01
C GLY A 31 8.76 3.49 7.44
N GLN A 32 9.13 4.31 8.43
CA GLN A 32 9.16 3.93 9.86
C GLN A 32 7.77 3.58 10.43
N LEU A 33 6.69 3.95 9.73
CA LEU A 33 5.31 3.68 10.13
C LEU A 33 4.68 2.49 9.37
N ALA A 34 5.44 1.78 8.53
CA ALA A 34 4.94 0.61 7.79
C ALA A 34 4.42 -0.50 8.72
N TRP A 35 4.90 -0.54 9.97
CA TRP A 35 4.35 -1.44 10.98
C TRP A 35 2.90 -1.13 11.37
N LEU A 36 2.33 0.04 11.02
CA LEU A 36 0.92 0.38 11.23
C LEU A 36 0.02 -0.09 10.06
N THR A 37 0.60 -0.28 8.88
CA THR A 37 -0.06 -0.66 7.62
C THR A 37 0.69 -1.81 6.95
N PRO A 38 0.67 -3.02 7.55
CA PRO A 38 1.48 -4.15 7.08
C PRO A 38 0.92 -4.72 5.78
N GLN A 39 1.77 -5.43 5.02
CA GLN A 39 1.35 -6.13 3.79
C GLN A 39 0.35 -7.27 4.03
N GLY A 40 0.21 -7.72 5.27
CA GLY A 40 -0.67 -8.82 5.63
C GLY A 40 -0.80 -9.00 7.14
N HIS A 41 -1.75 -9.82 7.55
CA HIS A 41 -1.96 -10.14 8.96
C HIS A 41 -2.64 -11.51 9.13
N ARG A 42 -2.11 -12.36 10.01
CA ARG A 42 -2.68 -13.69 10.33
C ARG A 42 -2.90 -14.57 9.09
N GLY A 43 -1.97 -14.54 8.13
CA GLY A 43 -2.08 -15.31 6.88
C GLY A 43 -2.91 -14.63 5.78
N ALA A 44 -3.58 -13.50 6.04
CA ALA A 44 -4.21 -12.71 4.99
C ALA A 44 -3.19 -11.83 4.26
N ASP A 45 -3.31 -11.75 2.93
CA ASP A 45 -2.59 -10.81 2.07
C ASP A 45 -3.43 -9.54 1.85
N PHE A 46 -2.85 -8.38 2.16
CA PHE A 46 -3.47 -7.06 2.01
C PHE A 46 -2.96 -6.28 0.80
N THR A 47 -1.99 -6.82 0.07
CA THR A 47 -1.33 -6.16 -1.07
C THR A 47 -2.33 -5.64 -2.10
N ALA A 48 -3.31 -6.46 -2.50
CA ALA A 48 -4.32 -6.09 -3.49
C ALA A 48 -5.21 -4.94 -3.00
N ALA A 49 -5.64 -4.97 -1.73
CA ALA A 49 -6.48 -3.93 -1.15
C ALA A 49 -5.75 -2.58 -1.07
N CYS A 50 -4.47 -2.58 -0.68
CA CYS A 50 -3.67 -1.36 -0.62
C CYS A 50 -3.40 -0.78 -2.01
N ARG A 51 -3.10 -1.60 -3.02
CA ARG A 51 -2.95 -1.12 -4.40
C ARG A 51 -4.23 -0.49 -4.94
N ALA A 52 -5.38 -1.12 -4.69
CA ALA A 52 -6.66 -0.58 -5.10
C ALA A 52 -6.96 0.76 -4.41
N HIS A 53 -6.58 0.89 -3.13
CA HIS A 53 -6.70 2.15 -2.38
C HIS A 53 -5.83 3.26 -2.97
N ASP A 54 -4.55 3.00 -3.22
CA ASP A 54 -3.64 3.99 -3.83
C ASP A 54 -4.09 4.39 -5.25
N GLN A 55 -4.61 3.44 -6.03
CA GLN A 55 -5.21 3.72 -7.34
C GLN A 55 -6.46 4.60 -7.22
N CYS A 56 -7.33 4.32 -6.25
CA CYS A 56 -8.53 5.12 -6.00
C CYS A 56 -8.18 6.56 -5.64
N TYR A 57 -7.20 6.74 -4.75
CA TYR A 57 -6.67 8.06 -4.40
C TYR A 57 -6.06 8.77 -5.61
N SER A 58 -5.25 8.07 -6.41
CA SER A 58 -4.57 8.65 -7.58
C SER A 58 -5.52 9.05 -8.70
N ALA A 59 -6.66 8.37 -8.84
CA ALA A 59 -7.64 8.68 -9.88
C ALA A 59 -8.37 10.01 -9.62
N GLY A 60 -8.52 10.42 -8.35
CA GLY A 60 -9.21 11.66 -7.98
C GLY A 60 -10.70 11.70 -8.36
N ILE A 61 -11.30 10.54 -8.66
CA ILE A 61 -12.72 10.41 -9.08
C ILE A 61 -13.64 10.27 -7.85
N PHE A 62 -13.20 9.53 -6.84
CA PHE A 62 -13.97 9.24 -5.63
C PHE A 62 -13.49 10.08 -4.46
N SER A 63 -14.36 10.32 -3.48
CA SER A 63 -13.92 10.98 -2.26
C SER A 63 -12.93 10.09 -1.50
N ARG A 64 -11.98 10.71 -0.79
CA ARG A 64 -11.04 9.97 0.06
C ARG A 64 -11.75 9.02 1.02
N ARG A 65 -12.90 9.44 1.56
CA ARG A 65 -13.72 8.62 2.45
C ARG A 65 -14.25 7.36 1.77
N ASP A 66 -14.66 7.46 0.50
CA ASP A 66 -15.17 6.32 -0.26
C ASP A 66 -14.05 5.33 -0.57
N CYS A 67 -12.88 5.84 -0.99
CA CYS A 67 -11.68 5.01 -1.17
C CYS A 67 -11.27 4.30 0.14
N ASP A 68 -11.27 5.01 1.27
CA ASP A 68 -10.93 4.44 2.57
C ASP A 68 -11.94 3.35 3.00
N HIS A 69 -13.22 3.53 2.67
CA HIS A 69 -14.27 2.54 2.97
C HIS A 69 -14.12 1.29 2.10
N ALA A 70 -13.90 1.46 0.79
CA ALA A 70 -13.64 0.35 -0.13
C ALA A 70 -12.41 -0.46 0.31
N MET A 71 -11.34 0.22 0.73
CA MET A 71 -10.16 -0.44 1.31
C MET A 71 -10.52 -1.32 2.52
N LEU A 72 -11.35 -0.84 3.44
CA LEU A 72 -11.78 -1.63 4.60
C LEU A 72 -12.57 -2.88 4.20
N GLU A 73 -13.45 -2.77 3.21
CA GLU A 73 -14.21 -3.91 2.69
C GLU A 73 -13.30 -4.99 2.12
N ASP A 74 -12.29 -4.59 1.33
CA ASP A 74 -11.35 -5.52 0.71
C ASP A 74 -10.41 -6.17 1.72
N LEU A 75 -9.94 -5.42 2.72
CA LEU A 75 -9.19 -5.99 3.85
C LEU A 75 -10.04 -7.02 4.61
N ASN A 76 -11.30 -6.70 4.90
CA ASN A 76 -12.21 -7.64 5.57
C ASN A 76 -12.47 -8.90 4.73
N ARG A 77 -12.53 -8.77 3.40
CA ARG A 77 -12.66 -9.88 2.47
C ARG A 77 -11.44 -10.79 2.55
N ALA A 78 -10.23 -10.23 2.52
CA ALA A 78 -8.99 -10.98 2.69
C ALA A 78 -8.94 -11.70 4.05
N CYS A 79 -9.47 -11.07 5.11
CA CYS A 79 -9.49 -11.66 6.44
C CYS A 79 -10.40 -12.89 6.61
N ARG A 80 -11.38 -13.13 5.71
CA ARG A 80 -12.37 -14.21 5.89
C ARG A 80 -11.73 -15.60 5.98
N TYR A 81 -10.63 -15.80 5.27
CA TYR A 81 -9.91 -17.08 5.18
C TYR A 81 -8.55 -17.04 5.91
N SER A 82 -8.33 -16.04 6.75
CA SER A 82 -7.12 -15.92 7.57
C SER A 82 -7.12 -16.90 8.74
N ASP A 83 -5.94 -17.16 9.32
CA ASP A 83 -5.77 -18.03 10.49
C ASP A 83 -6.56 -17.54 11.72
N ASN A 84 -6.84 -16.24 11.77
CA ASN A 84 -7.65 -15.64 12.83
C ASN A 84 -8.46 -14.44 12.28
N PRO A 85 -9.67 -14.70 11.75
CA PRO A 85 -10.48 -13.67 11.09
C PRO A 85 -10.81 -12.48 12.00
N ARG A 86 -11.06 -12.71 13.29
CA ARG A 86 -11.39 -11.62 14.24
C ARG A 86 -10.19 -10.70 14.49
N ALA A 87 -9.00 -11.27 14.68
CA ALA A 87 -7.77 -10.47 14.83
C ALA A 87 -7.45 -9.72 13.54
N CYS A 88 -7.60 -10.38 12.39
CA CYS A 88 -7.42 -9.77 11.07
C CYS A 88 -8.37 -8.59 10.84
N MET A 89 -9.68 -8.75 11.08
CA MET A 89 -10.64 -7.65 10.92
C MET A 89 -10.39 -6.49 11.88
N ARG A 90 -9.93 -6.75 13.12
CA ARG A 90 -9.50 -5.66 14.02
C ARG A 90 -8.32 -4.89 13.44
N ARG A 91 -7.36 -5.59 12.84
CA ARG A 91 -6.24 -4.95 12.14
C ARG A 91 -6.68 -4.17 10.92
N ALA A 92 -7.61 -4.69 10.12
CA ALA A 92 -8.21 -3.99 8.99
C ALA A 92 -8.86 -2.66 9.40
N ARG A 93 -9.63 -2.65 10.49
CA ARG A 93 -10.23 -1.43 11.06
C ARG A 93 -9.17 -0.43 11.52
N PHE A 94 -8.08 -0.91 12.12
CA PHE A 94 -6.97 -0.05 12.52
C PHE A 94 -6.30 0.61 11.31
N MET A 95 -6.04 -0.15 10.25
CA MET A 95 -5.50 0.41 8.99
C MET A 95 -6.44 1.45 8.39
N HIS A 96 -7.75 1.18 8.37
CA HIS A 96 -8.76 2.15 7.93
C HIS A 96 -8.74 3.45 8.76
N LEU A 97 -8.63 3.35 10.09
CA LEU A 97 -8.51 4.52 10.95
C LEU A 97 -7.24 5.32 10.67
N HIS A 98 -6.11 4.63 10.45
CA HIS A 98 -4.85 5.26 10.09
C HIS A 98 -5.00 6.09 8.81
N VAL A 99 -5.46 5.50 7.69
CA VAL A 99 -5.57 6.23 6.41
C VAL A 99 -6.58 7.37 6.48
N ARG A 100 -7.63 7.26 7.30
CA ARG A 100 -8.57 8.36 7.52
C ARG A 100 -7.96 9.57 8.21
N ILE A 101 -7.11 9.34 9.22
CA ILE A 101 -6.46 10.41 9.98
C ILE A 101 -5.31 11.02 9.18
N TRP A 102 -4.49 10.18 8.54
CA TRP A 102 -3.18 10.57 8.01
C TRP A 102 -3.09 10.57 6.48
N GLY A 103 -4.02 9.95 5.77
CA GLY A 103 -3.96 9.83 4.30
C GLY A 103 -3.98 11.17 3.57
N GLY A 104 -4.49 12.23 4.19
CA GLY A 104 -4.52 13.57 3.62
C GLY A 104 -3.17 14.28 3.62
N LEU A 105 -2.20 13.78 4.40
CA LEU A 105 -0.83 14.30 4.38
C LEU A 105 -0.05 13.86 3.14
N PHE A 106 -0.43 12.73 2.55
CA PHE A 106 0.28 12.13 1.41
C PHE A 106 -0.46 12.33 0.09
N TYR A 107 -1.79 12.43 0.14
CA TYR A 107 -2.64 12.57 -1.03
C TYR A 107 -3.52 13.81 -0.85
N GLY A 108 -3.05 14.91 -1.45
CA GLY A 108 -3.66 16.23 -1.33
C GLY A 108 -4.85 16.41 -2.27
N ARG A 109 -6.00 16.73 -1.65
CA ARG A 109 -7.37 16.94 -2.19
C ARG A 109 -8.14 15.71 -2.61
#